data_AF-A0A930V1M7-F1
#
_entry.id   AF-A0A930V1M7-F1
#
_cell.length_a   1.000
_cell.length_b   1.000
_cell.length_c   1.000
_cell.angle_alpha   90.00
_cell.angle_beta   90.00
_cell.angle_gamma   90.00
#
_symmetry.space_group_name_H-M   'P 1'
#
loop_
_entity.id
_entity.type
_entity.pdbx_description
1 polymer ?
#
loop_
_entity_poly.entity_id
_entity_poly.type
_entity_poly.pdbx_seq_one_letter_code
_entity_poly.pdbx_strand_id
1 'polypeptide(L)'
;MTTVTAPAPALARTLAYDAQDPHPLVARVARELGYADRVGTVVGLSSAREVLLTAGTAHDVDGLVRVGDVHQPRRRLLRALMDAPSALSVVAAVTVPWPWVWCTPEGFDAGPVRVRKTAYGDLAGYFTAEGIDCELVSDYLTATEMLAGLGERSVVLDADEVPAGLTRTRGVGDQAHPLSYGLISRLPAAEPDYCWLGLQPDADRPGSLNASLARLAAREVDLDFLFSDSVADRAHRFFLGFRADADTAAAVVADLRAEGSEVRVLGSFTLPDDEPV
;
A
#
# COMPACT_ATOMS: atom_id res chain seq x y z
N MET A 1 -20.92 44.83 -4.06
CA MET A 1 -19.96 44.19 -3.13
C MET A 1 -20.15 42.69 -3.26
N THR A 2 -19.27 42.03 -4.01
CA THR A 2 -19.30 40.58 -4.21
C THR A 2 -18.49 39.97 -3.08
N THR A 3 -19.17 39.43 -2.07
CA THR A 3 -18.55 38.66 -1.01
C THR A 3 -18.07 37.34 -1.60
N VAL A 4 -16.76 37.25 -1.84
CA VAL A 4 -16.08 35.98 -2.09
C VAL A 4 -16.06 35.23 -0.76
N THR A 5 -16.99 34.30 -0.59
CA THR A 5 -16.97 33.34 0.51
C THR A 5 -15.70 32.50 0.35
N ALA A 6 -14.72 32.69 1.22
CA ALA A 6 -13.57 31.80 1.28
C ALA A 6 -14.08 30.35 1.51
N PRO A 7 -13.55 29.35 0.78
CA PRO A 7 -13.91 27.97 1.04
C PRO A 7 -13.60 27.64 2.50
N ALA A 8 -14.53 26.97 3.18
CA ALA A 8 -14.31 26.48 4.53
C ALA A 8 -13.00 25.66 4.56
N PRO A 9 -12.16 25.79 5.59
CA PRO A 9 -10.95 24.98 5.69
C PRO A 9 -11.37 23.51 5.68
N ALA A 10 -10.79 22.73 4.76
CA ALA A 10 -10.97 21.29 4.76
C ALA A 10 -10.63 20.78 6.16
N LEU A 11 -11.54 20.03 6.78
CA LEU A 11 -11.31 19.43 8.10
C LEU A 11 -10.02 18.61 8.03
N ALA A 12 -9.04 18.99 8.84
CA ALA A 12 -7.77 18.28 8.91
C ALA A 12 -8.03 16.82 9.31
N ARG A 13 -7.49 15.89 8.53
CA ARG A 13 -7.68 14.44 8.71
C ARG A 13 -6.50 13.84 9.45
N THR A 14 -6.73 12.71 10.10
CA THR A 14 -5.69 11.90 10.71
C THR A 14 -5.24 10.83 9.72
N LEU A 15 -3.93 10.74 9.46
CA LEU A 15 -3.35 9.69 8.64
C LEU A 15 -2.80 8.58 9.54
N ALA A 16 -3.49 7.44 9.56
CA ALA A 16 -3.02 6.24 10.23
C ALA A 16 -2.12 5.42 9.29
N TYR A 17 -0.99 4.92 9.78
CA TYR A 17 -0.07 4.11 8.97
C TYR A 17 0.51 2.97 9.79
N ASP A 18 1.18 2.02 9.14
CA ASP A 18 1.87 0.94 9.84
C ASP A 18 3.15 1.49 10.49
N ALA A 19 3.22 1.48 11.82
CA ALA A 19 4.33 2.05 12.59
C ALA A 19 5.68 1.39 12.29
N GLN A 20 5.68 0.25 11.59
CA GLN A 20 6.89 -0.37 11.10
C GLN A 20 7.51 0.36 9.89
N ASP A 21 6.79 1.29 9.25
CA ASP A 21 7.32 2.20 8.24
C ASP A 21 7.96 3.44 8.88
N PRO A 22 9.16 3.87 8.46
CA PRO A 22 9.78 5.09 8.98
C PRO A 22 8.92 6.32 8.73
N HIS A 23 8.84 7.22 9.71
CA HIS A 23 8.06 8.46 9.57
C HIS A 23 8.47 9.32 8.35
N PRO A 24 9.78 9.46 7.99
CA PRO A 24 10.16 10.19 6.77
C PRO A 24 9.61 9.57 5.48
N LEU A 25 9.60 8.23 5.38
CA LEU A 25 8.98 7.51 4.27
C LEU A 25 7.49 7.82 4.16
N VAL A 26 6.77 7.77 5.28
CA VAL A 26 5.33 8.07 5.35
C VAL A 26 5.03 9.51 4.93
N ALA A 27 5.84 10.47 5.41
CA ALA A 27 5.69 11.88 5.04
C ALA A 27 5.98 12.11 3.55
N ARG A 28 6.96 11.40 2.97
CA ARG A 28 7.26 11.43 1.54
C ARG A 28 6.09 10.87 0.72
N VAL A 29 5.60 9.69 1.06
CA VAL A 29 4.44 9.06 0.40
C VAL A 29 3.20 9.96 0.46
N ALA A 30 2.90 10.56 1.62
CA ALA A 30 1.76 11.46 1.77
C ALA A 30 1.87 12.71 0.87
N ARG A 31 3.08 13.20 0.61
CA ARG A 31 3.33 14.31 -0.31
C ARG A 31 3.13 13.90 -1.75
N GLU A 32 3.68 12.76 -2.17
CA GLU A 32 3.52 12.25 -3.54
C GLU A 32 2.06 11.93 -3.86
N LEU A 33 1.26 11.54 -2.87
CA LEU A 33 -0.20 11.38 -3.00
C LEU A 33 -0.96 12.72 -3.11
N GLY A 34 -0.29 13.87 -3.01
CA GLY A 34 -0.96 15.18 -2.90
C GLY A 34 -1.85 15.30 -1.65
N TYR A 35 -1.57 14.49 -0.62
CA TYR A 35 -2.43 14.33 0.54
C TYR A 35 -1.90 15.05 1.79
N ALA A 36 -0.62 15.44 1.80
CA ALA A 36 0.04 16.08 2.94
C ALA A 36 -0.71 17.29 3.52
N ASP A 37 -1.27 18.15 2.67
CA ASP A 37 -1.99 19.36 3.09
C ASP A 37 -3.32 19.07 3.81
N ARG A 38 -3.84 17.86 3.68
CA ARG A 38 -5.06 17.40 4.36
C ARG A 38 -4.77 16.74 5.70
N VAL A 39 -3.51 16.43 5.99
CA VAL A 39 -3.11 15.72 7.21
C VAL A 39 -2.86 16.70 8.34
N GLY A 40 -3.70 16.68 9.36
CA GLY A 40 -3.47 17.42 10.61
C GLY A 40 -2.64 16.64 11.62
N THR A 41 -2.79 15.31 11.61
CA THR A 41 -2.18 14.40 12.58
C THR A 41 -1.75 13.11 11.87
N VAL A 42 -0.59 12.58 12.24
CA VAL A 42 -0.08 11.30 11.75
C VAL A 42 0.01 10.33 12.93
N VAL A 43 -0.48 9.10 12.78
CA VAL A 43 -0.51 8.09 13.84
C VAL A 43 0.02 6.76 13.33
N GLY A 44 1.11 6.27 13.93
CA GLY A 44 1.62 4.93 13.67
C GLY A 44 0.85 3.89 14.48
N LEU A 45 0.36 2.84 13.81
CA LEU A 45 -0.37 1.71 14.41
C LEU A 45 0.43 0.42 14.26
N SER A 46 0.15 -0.59 15.07
CA SER A 46 0.97 -1.81 15.15
C SER A 46 0.95 -2.69 13.90
N SER A 47 -0.02 -2.48 12.99
CA SER A 47 -0.11 -3.20 11.72
C SER A 47 -1.08 -2.55 10.73
N ALA A 48 -0.93 -2.86 9.45
CA ALA A 48 -1.93 -2.52 8.41
C ALA A 48 -3.37 -2.99 8.74
N ARG A 49 -3.56 -4.08 9.49
CA ARG A 49 -4.89 -4.52 9.93
C ARG A 49 -5.50 -3.52 10.92
N GLU A 50 -4.68 -3.03 11.85
CA GLU A 50 -5.11 -2.01 12.81
C GLU A 50 -5.41 -0.69 12.11
N VAL A 51 -4.63 -0.31 11.09
CA VAL A 51 -4.93 0.83 10.21
C VAL A 51 -6.35 0.72 9.62
N LEU A 52 -6.69 -0.43 9.01
CA LEU A 52 -8.01 -0.65 8.42
C LEU A 52 -9.13 -0.63 9.47
N LEU A 53 -8.92 -1.23 10.64
CA LEU A 53 -9.91 -1.23 11.72
C LEU A 53 -10.16 0.19 12.25
N THR A 54 -9.10 0.96 12.46
CA THR A 54 -9.18 2.34 12.96
C THR A 54 -9.84 3.26 11.94
N ALA A 55 -9.38 3.25 10.68
CA ALA A 55 -9.99 4.02 9.59
C ALA A 55 -11.44 3.61 9.34
N GLY A 56 -11.79 2.35 9.61
CA GLY A 56 -13.15 1.85 9.47
C GLY A 56 -14.09 2.25 10.60
N THR A 57 -13.53 2.66 11.74
CA THR A 57 -14.29 3.07 12.92
C THR A 57 -14.36 4.61 13.02
N ALA A 58 -13.23 5.33 12.89
CA ALA A 58 -13.17 6.79 12.98
C ALA A 58 -13.34 7.48 11.62
N HIS A 59 -14.24 8.47 11.52
CA HIS A 59 -14.64 9.10 10.25
C HIS A 59 -13.62 10.11 9.69
N ASP A 60 -12.79 10.65 10.58
CA ASP A 60 -11.72 11.62 10.31
C ASP A 60 -10.35 10.95 10.11
N VAL A 61 -10.29 9.61 10.16
CA VAL A 61 -9.07 8.84 9.94
C VAL A 61 -9.09 8.20 8.54
N ASP A 62 -8.02 8.43 7.79
CA ASP A 62 -7.66 7.66 6.61
C ASP A 62 -6.45 6.76 6.90
N GLY A 63 -6.26 5.72 6.10
CA GLY A 63 -5.17 4.77 6.26
C GLY A 63 -4.13 4.89 5.14
N LEU A 64 -2.86 4.73 5.45
CA LEU A 64 -1.79 4.53 4.47
C LEU A 64 -1.25 3.12 4.63
N VAL A 65 -1.27 2.35 3.54
CA VAL A 65 -0.81 0.94 3.56
C VAL A 65 0.03 0.62 2.33
N ARG A 66 1.03 -0.25 2.50
CA ARG A 66 1.75 -0.85 1.37
C ARG A 66 0.82 -1.77 0.58
N VAL A 67 0.67 -1.51 -0.71
CA VAL A 67 -0.20 -2.31 -1.60
C VAL A 67 0.56 -3.44 -2.31
N GLY A 68 1.88 -3.29 -2.46
CA GLY A 68 2.68 -4.16 -3.34
C GLY A 68 2.60 -3.66 -4.78
N ASP A 69 2.64 -4.55 -5.75
CA ASP A 69 2.33 -4.18 -7.15
C ASP A 69 0.85 -3.78 -7.26
N VAL A 70 0.56 -2.64 -7.88
CA VAL A 70 -0.81 -2.14 -8.05
C VAL A 70 -1.62 -2.99 -9.05
N HIS A 71 -0.95 -3.60 -10.03
CA HIS A 71 -1.53 -4.58 -10.95
C HIS A 71 -1.56 -5.97 -10.35
N GLN A 72 -0.88 -6.21 -9.23
CA GLN A 72 -0.87 -7.50 -8.56
C GLN A 72 -0.82 -7.35 -7.03
N PRO A 73 -1.86 -6.75 -6.41
CA PRO A 73 -1.80 -6.34 -5.01
C PRO A 73 -1.70 -7.54 -4.07
N ARG A 74 -1.08 -7.30 -2.92
CA ARG A 74 -0.87 -8.35 -1.91
C ARG A 74 -2.21 -8.95 -1.50
N ARG A 75 -2.39 -10.27 -1.69
CA ARG A 75 -3.63 -10.99 -1.32
C ARG A 75 -4.08 -10.71 0.11
N ARG A 76 -3.14 -10.60 1.06
CA ARG A 76 -3.46 -10.28 2.46
C ARG A 76 -4.19 -8.93 2.61
N LEU A 77 -3.84 -7.93 1.81
CA LEU A 77 -4.51 -6.63 1.79
C LEU A 77 -5.91 -6.76 1.20
N LEU A 78 -6.06 -7.41 0.04
CA LEU A 78 -7.36 -7.63 -0.60
C LEU A 78 -8.35 -8.33 0.33
N ARG A 79 -7.89 -9.39 1.02
CA ARG A 79 -8.66 -10.09 2.06
C ARG A 79 -9.04 -9.15 3.19
N ALA A 80 -8.09 -8.37 3.71
CA ALA A 80 -8.35 -7.47 4.82
C ALA A 80 -9.33 -6.34 4.47
N LEU A 81 -9.29 -5.83 3.24
CA LEU A 81 -10.27 -4.86 2.73
C LEU A 81 -11.65 -5.49 2.56
N MET A 82 -11.72 -6.73 2.05
CA MET A 82 -12.98 -7.46 1.91
C MET A 82 -13.64 -7.70 3.26
N ASP A 83 -12.85 -8.07 4.27
CA ASP A 83 -13.30 -8.39 5.62
C ASP A 83 -13.50 -7.13 6.50
N ALA A 84 -13.18 -5.93 6.01
CA ALA A 84 -13.27 -4.71 6.79
C ALA A 84 -14.75 -4.31 7.07
N PRO A 85 -15.10 -3.84 8.28
CA PRO A 85 -16.49 -3.63 8.70
C PRO A 85 -17.21 -2.44 8.04
N SER A 86 -16.48 -1.53 7.38
CA SER A 86 -17.04 -0.37 6.68
C SER A 86 -16.51 -0.31 5.25
N ALA A 87 -17.18 0.43 4.37
CA ALA A 87 -16.84 0.61 2.95
C ALA A 87 -15.54 1.40 2.73
N LEU A 88 -14.43 0.91 3.30
CA LEU A 88 -13.08 1.34 2.98
C LEU A 88 -12.66 0.78 1.63
N SER A 89 -11.98 1.62 0.87
CA SER A 89 -11.34 1.25 -0.39
C SER A 89 -10.02 1.99 -0.53
N VAL A 90 -9.12 1.48 -1.37
CA VAL A 90 -7.98 2.25 -1.88
C VAL A 90 -8.53 3.32 -2.82
N VAL A 91 -8.24 4.59 -2.55
CA VAL A 91 -8.81 5.74 -3.27
C VAL A 91 -7.75 6.56 -4.01
N ALA A 92 -6.49 6.30 -3.70
CA ALA A 92 -5.32 6.79 -4.42
C ALA A 92 -4.20 5.78 -4.23
N ALA A 93 -3.33 5.64 -5.22
CA ALA A 93 -2.12 4.85 -5.12
C ALA A 93 -0.94 5.67 -5.63
N VAL A 94 0.24 5.43 -5.05
CA VAL A 94 1.48 6.05 -5.51
C VAL A 94 2.60 5.04 -5.45
N THR A 95 3.53 5.15 -6.38
CA THR A 95 4.79 4.41 -6.37
C THR A 95 5.90 5.37 -6.00
N VAL A 96 6.65 5.06 -4.94
CA VAL A 96 7.79 5.86 -4.51
C VAL A 96 9.10 5.12 -4.81
N PRO A 97 10.18 5.85 -5.10
CA PRO A 97 11.50 5.26 -5.25
C PRO A 97 11.90 4.42 -4.04
N TRP A 98 12.74 3.43 -4.28
CA TRP A 98 13.25 2.55 -3.23
C TRP A 98 13.90 3.35 -2.10
N PRO A 99 13.43 3.18 -0.85
CA PRO A 99 13.87 4.03 0.25
C PRO A 99 15.15 3.56 0.93
N TRP A 100 15.54 2.30 0.74
CA TRP A 100 16.53 1.67 1.60
C TRP A 100 17.96 1.96 1.13
N VAL A 101 18.75 2.54 2.02
CA VAL A 101 20.16 2.88 1.77
C VAL A 101 21.05 2.13 2.75
N TRP A 102 21.96 1.30 2.23
CA TRP A 102 23.05 0.72 3.00
C TRP A 102 24.13 1.77 3.21
N CYS A 103 24.45 1.99 4.48
CA CYS A 103 25.48 2.92 4.92
C CYS A 103 26.56 2.22 5.76
N THR A 104 27.80 2.68 5.64
CA THR A 104 28.90 2.36 6.56
C THR A 104 29.45 3.64 7.20
N PRO A 105 30.01 3.57 8.41
CA PRO A 105 30.80 4.67 8.96
C PRO A 105 31.98 5.01 8.04
N GLU A 106 32.32 6.30 7.92
CA GLU A 106 33.47 6.74 7.12
C GLU A 106 34.77 6.03 7.53
N GLY A 107 35.52 5.52 6.55
CA GLY A 107 36.79 4.83 6.76
C GLY A 107 36.67 3.35 7.11
N PHE A 108 35.46 2.78 7.10
CA PHE A 108 35.22 1.35 7.34
C PHE A 108 34.61 0.65 6.11
N ASP A 109 35.01 -0.60 5.91
CA ASP A 109 34.44 -1.49 4.91
C ASP A 109 33.08 -2.06 5.37
N ALA A 110 32.31 -2.60 4.43
CA ALA A 110 31.02 -3.21 4.72
C ALA A 110 31.17 -4.46 5.60
N GLY A 111 30.73 -4.37 6.85
CA GLY A 111 30.62 -5.48 7.80
C GLY A 111 29.17 -5.92 8.05
N PRO A 112 28.90 -6.71 9.11
CA PRO A 112 27.56 -7.14 9.49
C PRO A 112 26.57 -5.96 9.55
N VAL A 113 25.36 -6.19 9.06
CA VAL A 113 24.40 -5.11 8.78
C VAL A 113 23.32 -5.05 9.85
N ARG A 114 23.21 -3.93 10.54
CA ARG A 114 22.06 -3.64 11.40
C ARG A 114 20.89 -3.15 10.56
N VAL A 115 19.73 -3.78 10.70
CA VAL A 115 18.57 -3.50 9.85
C VAL A 115 17.26 -3.68 10.63
N ARG A 116 16.33 -2.74 10.43
CA ARG A 116 14.96 -2.85 10.96
C ARG A 116 14.22 -4.00 10.27
N LYS A 117 13.26 -4.64 10.95
CA LYS A 117 12.54 -5.81 10.42
C LYS A 117 11.78 -5.50 9.13
N THR A 118 11.20 -4.32 8.99
CA THR A 118 10.51 -3.92 7.74
C THR A 118 11.47 -3.84 6.57
N ALA A 119 12.59 -3.12 6.76
CA ALA A 119 13.62 -3.01 5.73
C ALA A 119 14.20 -4.39 5.39
N TYR A 120 14.41 -5.25 6.39
CA TYR A 120 14.81 -6.63 6.16
C TYR A 120 13.77 -7.41 5.34
N GLY A 121 12.47 -7.24 5.61
CA GLY A 121 11.41 -7.89 4.84
C GLY A 121 11.48 -7.59 3.35
N ASP A 122 11.85 -6.36 2.99
CA ASP A 122 12.05 -5.94 1.60
C ASP A 122 13.41 -6.43 1.04
N LEU A 123 14.44 -6.54 1.88
CA LEU A 123 15.82 -6.90 1.51
C LEU A 123 16.15 -8.38 1.67
N ALA A 124 15.24 -9.20 2.21
CA ALA A 124 15.55 -10.56 2.65
C ALA A 124 16.10 -11.43 1.51
N GLY A 125 15.53 -11.30 0.31
CA GLY A 125 16.01 -12.02 -0.88
C GLY A 125 17.44 -11.64 -1.25
N TYR A 126 17.75 -10.34 -1.23
CA TYR A 126 19.09 -9.82 -1.51
C TYR A 126 20.10 -10.27 -0.45
N PHE A 127 19.80 -10.08 0.84
CA PHE A 127 20.70 -10.51 1.92
C PHE A 127 20.96 -12.02 1.93
N THR A 128 19.93 -12.82 1.62
CA THR A 128 20.08 -14.28 1.50
C THR A 128 20.97 -14.65 0.32
N ALA A 129 20.78 -14.02 -0.85
CA ALA A 129 21.55 -14.30 -2.06
C ALA A 129 23.03 -13.94 -1.90
N GLU A 130 23.33 -12.82 -1.26
CA GLU A 130 24.70 -12.32 -1.06
C GLU A 130 25.38 -12.86 0.20
N GLY A 131 24.69 -13.69 1.00
CA GLY A 131 25.24 -14.27 2.23
C GLY A 131 25.60 -13.22 3.29
N ILE A 132 24.81 -12.14 3.37
CA ILE A 132 25.08 -11.01 4.27
C ILE A 132 24.55 -11.32 5.66
N ASP A 133 25.44 -11.26 6.66
CA ASP A 133 25.07 -11.35 8.07
C ASP A 133 24.35 -10.09 8.53
N CYS A 134 23.18 -10.27 9.14
CA CYS A 134 22.34 -9.16 9.61
C CYS A 134 21.96 -9.26 11.08
N GLU A 135 21.96 -8.11 11.76
CA GLU A 135 21.40 -7.90 13.08
C GLU A 135 20.00 -7.27 12.92
N LEU A 136 18.96 -8.08 13.12
CA LEU A 136 17.58 -7.61 13.10
C LEU A 136 17.23 -6.84 14.37
N VAL A 137 16.80 -5.61 14.23
CA VAL A 137 16.39 -4.74 15.34
C VAL A 137 14.95 -4.29 15.22
N SER A 138 14.41 -3.69 16.28
CA SER A 138 13.03 -3.23 16.33
C SER A 138 12.78 -2.10 15.32
N ASP A 139 11.61 -2.11 14.65
CA ASP A 139 11.20 -1.04 13.73
C ASP A 139 10.96 0.28 14.46
N TYR A 140 10.71 0.24 15.76
CA TYR A 140 10.48 1.42 16.61
C TYR A 140 11.76 2.20 16.95
N LEU A 141 12.96 1.70 16.60
CA LEU A 141 14.20 2.44 16.83
C LEU A 141 14.32 3.60 15.84
N THR A 142 14.58 4.79 16.36
CA THR A 142 14.94 5.98 15.58
C THR A 142 16.25 5.78 14.85
N ALA A 143 16.52 6.56 13.80
CA ALA A 143 17.81 6.54 13.10
C ALA A 143 18.99 6.78 14.06
N THR A 144 18.83 7.69 15.02
CA THR A 144 19.86 7.94 16.06
C THR A 144 20.12 6.71 16.92
N GLU A 145 19.07 5.97 17.33
CA GLU A 145 19.22 4.73 18.11
C GLU A 145 19.80 3.58 17.28
N MET A 146 19.48 3.50 15.99
CA MET A 146 20.09 2.53 15.06
C MET A 146 21.61 2.72 15.00
N LEU A 147 22.06 3.98 15.01
CA LEU A 147 23.47 4.37 14.93
C LEU A 147 24.19 4.31 16.28
N ALA A 148 23.45 4.30 17.39
CA ALA A 148 24.04 4.21 18.72
C ALA A 148 24.81 2.89 18.87
N GLY A 149 26.11 3.01 19.18
CA GLY A 149 26.99 1.84 19.32
C GLY A 149 27.13 1.02 18.03
N LEU A 150 26.94 1.62 16.86
CA LEU A 150 27.15 0.95 15.57
C LEU A 150 28.60 0.44 15.45
N GLY A 151 29.57 1.19 15.98
CA GLY A 151 30.98 0.84 15.90
C GLY A 151 31.43 0.80 14.44
N GLU A 152 31.99 -0.32 14.01
CA GLU A 152 32.47 -0.57 12.65
C GLU A 152 31.41 -1.26 11.76
N ARG A 153 30.18 -1.44 12.27
CA ARG A 153 29.11 -2.17 11.56
C ARG A 153 28.45 -1.32 10.48
N SER A 154 27.85 -2.01 9.52
CA SER A 154 26.98 -1.42 8.52
C SER A 154 25.56 -1.20 9.05
N VAL A 155 24.80 -0.31 8.43
CA VAL A 155 23.39 -0.07 8.75
C VAL A 155 22.55 0.16 7.50
N VAL A 156 21.29 -0.27 7.51
CA VAL A 156 20.29 0.15 6.51
C VAL A 156 19.31 1.14 7.12
N LEU A 157 19.12 2.28 6.45
CA LEU A 157 18.23 3.36 6.84
C LEU A 157 17.32 3.77 5.68
N ASP A 158 16.25 4.51 5.97
CA ASP A 158 15.54 5.26 4.92
C ASP A 158 16.45 6.35 4.35
N ALA A 159 16.30 6.66 3.06
CA ALA A 159 17.12 7.65 2.36
C ALA A 159 17.09 9.04 3.00
N ASP A 160 15.98 9.43 3.62
CA ASP A 160 15.81 10.70 4.32
C ASP A 160 16.29 10.67 5.78
N GLU A 161 16.70 9.49 6.29
CA GLU A 161 17.23 9.31 7.64
C GLU A 161 18.77 9.26 7.68
N VAL A 162 19.46 9.25 6.54
CA VAL A 162 20.92 9.10 6.47
C VAL A 162 21.60 10.40 6.96
N PRO A 163 22.29 10.40 8.13
CA PRO A 163 23.01 11.58 8.59
C PRO A 163 24.33 11.78 7.85
N ALA A 164 24.93 12.96 8.04
CA ALA A 164 26.31 13.21 7.66
C ALA A 164 27.29 12.27 8.40
N GLY A 165 28.41 11.92 7.75
CA GLY A 165 29.43 11.03 8.32
C GLY A 165 29.23 9.54 8.01
N LEU A 166 28.22 9.20 7.21
CA LEU A 166 28.03 7.86 6.65
C LEU A 166 28.32 7.84 5.16
N THR A 167 29.00 6.81 4.70
CA THR A 167 29.23 6.53 3.28
C THR A 167 28.18 5.55 2.78
N ARG A 168 27.54 5.86 1.64
CA ARG A 168 26.61 4.95 0.99
C ARG A 168 27.37 3.81 0.33
N THR A 169 27.02 2.58 0.66
CA THR A 169 27.58 1.38 0.05
C THR A 169 26.82 1.02 -1.22
N ARG A 170 27.53 0.53 -2.25
CA ARG A 170 26.91 -0.03 -3.45
C ARG A 170 26.26 -1.39 -3.12
N GLY A 171 25.22 -1.77 -3.86
CA GLY A 171 24.64 -3.13 -3.81
C GLY A 171 23.14 -3.19 -3.49
N VAL A 172 22.63 -2.38 -2.57
CA VAL A 172 21.18 -2.40 -2.21
C VAL A 172 20.28 -1.80 -3.30
N GLY A 173 20.84 -0.92 -4.13
CA GLY A 173 20.13 -0.26 -5.22
C GLY A 173 19.97 -1.12 -6.47
N ASP A 174 20.78 -2.17 -6.64
CA ASP A 174 20.87 -2.91 -7.91
C ASP A 174 19.72 -3.92 -8.09
N GLN A 175 18.94 -4.16 -7.02
CA GLN A 175 17.69 -4.93 -7.00
C GLN A 175 16.54 -4.07 -6.44
N ALA A 176 16.68 -2.74 -6.47
CA ALA A 176 15.69 -1.82 -5.94
C ALA A 176 14.39 -1.91 -6.74
N HIS A 177 13.31 -2.29 -6.08
CA HIS A 177 11.97 -2.21 -6.64
C HIS A 177 11.23 -1.06 -5.98
N PRO A 178 10.62 -0.15 -6.75
CA PRO A 178 9.79 0.90 -6.17
C PRO A 178 8.74 0.33 -5.19
N LEU A 179 8.45 1.08 -4.14
CA LEU A 179 7.42 0.70 -3.18
C LEU A 179 6.12 1.39 -3.55
N SER A 180 5.04 0.63 -3.72
CA SER A 180 3.73 1.23 -3.92
C SER A 180 2.89 1.23 -2.63
N TYR A 181 2.24 2.36 -2.40
CA TYR A 181 1.36 2.64 -1.29
C TYR A 181 -0.03 3.00 -1.78
N GLY A 182 -1.04 2.64 -1.00
CA GLY A 182 -2.43 3.02 -1.21
C GLY A 182 -2.96 3.85 -0.05
N LEU A 183 -3.67 4.93 -0.38
CA LEU A 183 -4.50 5.66 0.56
C LEU A 183 -5.84 4.95 0.70
N ILE A 184 -6.17 4.53 1.91
CA ILE A 184 -7.44 3.92 2.28
C ILE A 184 -8.36 5.01 2.81
N SER A 185 -9.54 5.15 2.21
CA SER A 185 -10.56 6.08 2.68
C SER A 185 -11.97 5.54 2.47
N ARG A 186 -12.92 6.20 3.13
CA ARG A 186 -14.36 6.07 2.86
C ARG A 186 -14.84 7.10 1.83
N LEU A 187 -14.03 8.12 1.54
CA LEU A 187 -14.31 9.11 0.53
C LEU A 187 -13.98 8.52 -0.84
N PRO A 188 -14.82 8.72 -1.86
CA PRO A 188 -14.51 8.21 -3.20
C PRO A 188 -13.28 8.92 -3.78
N ALA A 189 -12.58 8.26 -4.69
CA ALA A 189 -11.62 8.91 -5.57
C ALA A 189 -12.32 9.94 -6.47
N ALA A 190 -11.58 10.97 -6.89
CA ALA A 190 -12.14 12.03 -7.72
C ALA A 190 -12.39 11.55 -9.16
N GLU A 191 -11.37 10.95 -9.79
CA GLU A 191 -11.39 10.56 -11.21
C GLU A 191 -10.68 9.20 -11.39
N PRO A 192 -11.29 8.11 -10.90
CA PRO A 192 -10.68 6.79 -10.98
C PRO A 192 -10.67 6.27 -12.42
N ASP A 193 -9.56 5.67 -12.83
CA ASP A 193 -9.40 4.93 -14.09
C ASP A 193 -9.08 3.44 -13.87
N TYR A 194 -9.04 3.01 -12.61
CA TYR A 194 -8.70 1.65 -12.21
C TYR A 194 -9.52 1.19 -11.02
N CYS A 195 -9.91 -0.07 -11.04
CA CYS A 195 -10.80 -0.65 -10.04
C CYS A 195 -10.31 -2.01 -9.56
N TRP A 196 -10.37 -2.23 -8.24
CA TRP A 196 -10.25 -3.55 -7.62
C TRP A 196 -11.58 -3.97 -7.03
N LEU A 197 -12.03 -5.18 -7.35
CA LEU A 197 -13.25 -5.77 -6.82
C LEU A 197 -12.95 -7.03 -6.01
N GLY A 198 -13.68 -7.18 -4.92
CA GLY A 198 -13.93 -8.46 -4.25
C GLY A 198 -15.30 -8.96 -4.67
N LEU A 199 -15.36 -10.21 -5.09
CA LEU A 199 -16.55 -10.88 -5.60
C LEU A 199 -16.75 -12.17 -4.81
N GLN A 200 -17.96 -12.37 -4.29
CA GLN A 200 -18.35 -13.64 -3.67
C GLN A 200 -19.71 -14.07 -4.25
N PRO A 201 -19.75 -15.09 -5.13
CA PRO A 201 -21.00 -15.61 -5.65
C PRO A 201 -21.87 -16.24 -4.55
N ASP A 202 -23.20 -16.10 -4.65
CA ASP A 202 -24.15 -16.65 -3.66
C ASP A 202 -24.10 -18.18 -3.54
N ALA A 203 -23.66 -18.88 -4.60
CA ALA A 203 -23.50 -20.33 -4.59
C ALA A 203 -22.23 -20.76 -5.32
N ASP A 204 -21.42 -21.58 -4.66
CA ASP A 204 -20.28 -22.23 -5.30
C ASP A 204 -20.77 -23.39 -6.18
N ARG A 205 -20.87 -23.13 -7.49
CA ARG A 205 -21.25 -24.10 -8.51
C ARG A 205 -20.21 -24.08 -9.63
N PRO A 206 -19.94 -25.22 -10.28
CA PRO A 206 -19.09 -25.24 -11.47
C PRO A 206 -19.56 -24.19 -12.48
N GLY A 207 -18.67 -23.26 -12.84
CA GLY A 207 -18.96 -22.19 -13.81
C GLY A 207 -19.51 -20.88 -13.22
N SER A 208 -19.63 -20.73 -11.89
CA SER A 208 -20.01 -19.46 -11.26
C SER A 208 -19.11 -18.31 -11.67
N LEU A 209 -17.79 -18.53 -11.66
CA LEU A 209 -16.82 -17.55 -12.14
C LEU A 209 -16.99 -17.23 -13.64
N ASN A 210 -17.30 -18.22 -14.48
CA ASN A 210 -17.44 -18.00 -15.92
C ASN A 210 -18.60 -17.06 -16.25
N ALA A 211 -19.69 -17.13 -15.48
CA ALA A 211 -20.82 -16.24 -15.65
C ALA A 211 -20.46 -14.78 -15.31
N SER A 212 -19.74 -14.57 -14.20
CA SER A 212 -19.20 -13.25 -13.83
C SER A 212 -18.18 -12.72 -14.85
N LEU A 213 -17.27 -13.57 -15.34
CA LEU A 213 -16.29 -13.20 -16.39
C LEU A 213 -16.97 -12.85 -17.72
N ALA A 214 -18.07 -13.52 -18.07
CA ALA A 214 -18.83 -13.17 -19.27
C ALA A 214 -19.46 -11.77 -19.18
N ARG A 215 -19.82 -11.30 -17.97
CA ARG A 215 -20.31 -9.92 -17.77
C ARG A 215 -19.21 -8.89 -17.95
N LEU A 216 -18.02 -9.15 -17.39
CA LEU A 216 -16.84 -8.31 -17.58
C LEU A 216 -16.50 -8.22 -19.08
N ALA A 217 -16.46 -9.36 -19.77
CA ALA A 217 -16.19 -9.41 -21.21
C ALA A 217 -17.25 -8.67 -22.04
N ALA A 218 -18.54 -8.75 -21.67
CA ALA A 218 -19.62 -8.02 -22.34
C ALA A 218 -19.52 -6.49 -22.19
N ARG A 219 -18.72 -6.02 -21.23
CA ARG A 219 -18.40 -4.61 -21.01
C ARG A 219 -17.04 -4.22 -21.60
N GLU A 220 -16.40 -5.14 -22.35
CA GLU A 220 -15.06 -4.96 -22.93
C GLU A 220 -14.00 -4.62 -21.86
N VAL A 221 -14.17 -5.19 -20.65
CA VAL A 221 -13.24 -5.01 -19.54
C VAL A 221 -12.15 -6.07 -19.59
N ASP A 222 -10.91 -5.61 -19.72
CA ASP A 222 -9.70 -6.44 -19.62
C ASP A 222 -9.22 -6.52 -18.17
N LEU A 223 -8.97 -7.74 -17.70
CA LEU A 223 -8.49 -7.99 -16.35
C LEU A 223 -6.97 -7.95 -16.29
N ASP A 224 -6.43 -7.15 -15.38
CA ASP A 224 -5.00 -7.12 -15.06
C ASP A 224 -4.63 -8.23 -14.08
N PHE A 225 -5.53 -8.55 -13.14
CA PHE A 225 -5.36 -9.70 -12.26
C PHE A 225 -6.68 -10.38 -11.91
N LEU A 226 -6.56 -11.66 -11.58
CA LEU A 226 -7.61 -12.48 -11.00
C LEU A 226 -7.00 -13.45 -9.98
N PHE A 227 -7.44 -13.36 -8.73
CA PHE A 227 -7.09 -14.29 -7.67
C PHE A 227 -8.33 -15.01 -7.17
N SER A 228 -8.24 -16.33 -7.06
CA SER A 228 -9.18 -17.09 -6.25
C SER A 228 -8.68 -17.16 -4.80
N ASP A 229 -9.64 -17.14 -3.88
CA ASP A 229 -9.39 -17.34 -2.47
C ASP A 229 -10.47 -18.24 -1.87
N SER A 230 -10.03 -19.29 -1.16
CA SER A 230 -10.93 -20.24 -0.52
C SER A 230 -11.30 -19.73 0.87
N VAL A 231 -12.59 -19.53 1.11
CA VAL A 231 -13.12 -19.26 2.45
C VAL A 231 -13.55 -20.60 3.05
N ALA A 232 -13.45 -20.76 4.38
CA ALA A 232 -13.97 -21.94 5.07
C ALA A 232 -15.46 -22.13 4.70
N ASP A 233 -15.87 -23.39 4.48
CA ASP A 233 -17.23 -23.81 4.05
C ASP A 233 -17.59 -23.74 2.54
N ARG A 234 -16.60 -23.88 1.65
CA ARG A 234 -16.78 -24.00 0.17
C ARG A 234 -17.30 -22.74 -0.53
N ALA A 235 -17.34 -21.59 0.12
CA ALA A 235 -17.52 -20.33 -0.58
C ALA A 235 -16.17 -19.87 -1.17
N HIS A 236 -16.09 -19.78 -2.50
CA HIS A 236 -14.96 -19.13 -3.16
C HIS A 236 -15.23 -17.63 -3.26
N ARG A 237 -14.23 -16.83 -2.90
CA ARG A 237 -14.20 -15.41 -3.25
C ARG A 237 -13.13 -15.17 -4.30
N PHE A 238 -13.38 -14.21 -5.16
CA PHE A 238 -12.49 -13.79 -6.22
C PHE A 238 -12.10 -12.35 -6.01
N PHE A 239 -10.85 -12.04 -6.29
CA PHE A 239 -10.35 -10.68 -6.35
C PHE A 239 -9.91 -10.40 -7.76
N LEU A 240 -10.34 -9.28 -8.32
CA LEU A 240 -10.03 -8.91 -9.68
C LEU A 240 -9.72 -7.42 -9.78
N GLY A 241 -8.87 -7.05 -10.73
CA GLY A 241 -8.53 -5.67 -11.02
C GLY A 241 -8.54 -5.39 -12.51
N PHE A 242 -8.95 -4.19 -12.89
CA PHE A 242 -9.12 -3.79 -14.28
C PHE A 242 -9.15 -2.27 -14.43
N ARG A 243 -8.80 -1.80 -15.63
CA ARG A 243 -8.96 -0.39 -16.03
C ARG A 243 -10.41 -0.11 -16.39
N ALA A 244 -10.97 0.93 -15.81
CA ALA A 244 -12.32 1.40 -16.08
C ALA A 244 -12.52 2.79 -15.47
N ASP A 245 -13.26 3.64 -16.18
CA ASP A 245 -13.80 4.86 -15.59
C ASP A 245 -14.87 4.54 -14.52
N ALA A 246 -15.27 5.56 -13.77
CA ALA A 246 -16.23 5.43 -12.68
C ALA A 246 -17.58 4.84 -13.14
N ASP A 247 -18.07 5.23 -14.31
CA ASP A 247 -19.37 4.80 -14.84
C ASP A 247 -19.33 3.33 -15.26
N THR A 248 -18.27 2.91 -15.96
CA THR A 248 -18.05 1.52 -16.38
C THR A 248 -17.86 0.62 -15.17
N ALA A 249 -17.06 1.02 -14.18
CA ALA A 249 -16.88 0.27 -12.94
C ALA A 249 -18.22 0.13 -12.18
N ALA A 250 -19.01 1.20 -12.08
CA ALA A 250 -20.33 1.16 -11.46
C ALA A 250 -21.29 0.21 -12.20
N ALA A 251 -21.27 0.22 -13.53
CA ALA A 251 -22.07 -0.68 -14.35
C ALA A 251 -21.68 -2.15 -14.17
N VAL A 252 -20.38 -2.46 -14.14
CA VAL A 252 -19.86 -3.82 -13.85
C VAL A 252 -20.32 -4.29 -12.48
N VAL A 253 -20.20 -3.45 -11.45
CA VAL A 253 -20.67 -3.78 -10.09
C VAL A 253 -22.17 -4.03 -10.06
N ALA A 254 -22.96 -3.25 -10.80
CA ALA A 254 -24.40 -3.44 -10.89
C ALA A 254 -24.77 -4.76 -11.58
N ASP A 255 -24.11 -5.09 -12.69
CA ASP A 255 -24.33 -6.32 -13.46
C ASP A 255 -24.00 -7.57 -12.62
N LEU A 256 -22.87 -7.55 -11.90
CA LEU A 256 -22.44 -8.65 -11.04
C LEU A 256 -23.37 -8.84 -9.83
N ARG A 257 -23.89 -7.74 -9.25
CA ARG A 257 -24.90 -7.81 -8.17
C ARG A 257 -26.24 -8.34 -8.68
N ALA A 258 -26.66 -7.94 -9.87
CA ALA A 258 -27.89 -8.44 -10.49
C ALA A 258 -27.85 -9.97 -10.77
N GLU A 259 -26.65 -10.54 -10.89
CA GLU A 259 -26.41 -11.98 -11.02
C GLU A 259 -26.54 -12.75 -9.69
N GLY A 260 -26.60 -12.05 -8.55
CA GLY A 260 -26.58 -12.68 -7.22
C GLY A 260 -25.16 -12.93 -6.73
N SER A 261 -24.26 -11.97 -6.94
CA SER A 261 -22.97 -11.96 -6.26
C SER A 261 -22.90 -10.82 -5.24
N GLU A 262 -22.30 -11.09 -4.10
CA GLU A 262 -21.83 -10.04 -3.21
C GLU A 262 -20.59 -9.39 -3.84
N VAL A 263 -20.69 -8.09 -4.12
CA VAL A 263 -19.62 -7.33 -4.77
C VAL A 263 -19.21 -6.17 -3.89
N ARG A 264 -17.91 -6.05 -3.68
CA ARG A 264 -17.30 -4.97 -2.93
C ARG A 264 -16.19 -4.30 -3.73
N VAL A 265 -16.23 -2.97 -3.77
CA VAL A 265 -15.13 -2.17 -4.32
C VAL A 265 -14.04 -2.11 -3.26
N LEU A 266 -12.88 -2.71 -3.57
CA LEU A 266 -11.70 -2.73 -2.69
C LEU A 266 -10.74 -1.59 -3.05
N GLY A 267 -10.80 -1.12 -4.29
CA GLY A 267 -10.04 0.02 -4.77
C GLY A 267 -10.75 0.67 -5.95
N SER A 268 -10.70 1.99 -6.01
CA SER A 268 -11.11 2.79 -7.15
C SER A 268 -10.24 4.04 -7.13
N PHE A 269 -9.28 4.13 -8.03
CA PHE A 269 -8.24 5.16 -8.02
C PHE A 269 -7.66 5.36 -9.41
N THR A 270 -6.83 6.40 -9.56
CA THR A 270 -6.03 6.61 -10.77
C THR A 270 -4.74 5.82 -10.65
N LEU A 271 -4.40 5.01 -11.67
CA LEU A 271 -3.11 4.32 -11.67
C LEU A 271 -1.96 5.32 -11.54
N PRO A 272 -0.95 5.03 -10.69
CA PRO A 272 0.25 5.86 -10.67
C PRO A 272 0.90 5.80 -12.07
N ASP A 273 1.43 6.94 -12.53
CA ASP A 273 2.18 6.96 -13.78
C ASP A 273 3.32 5.93 -13.71
N ASP A 274 3.39 5.05 -14.70
CA ASP A 274 4.56 4.20 -14.91
C ASP A 274 5.70 5.12 -15.37
N GLU A 275 6.44 5.73 -14.44
CA GLU A 275 7.71 6.32 -14.82
C GLU A 275 8.63 5.18 -15.30
N PRO A 276 9.12 5.22 -16.55
CA PRO A 276 10.12 4.27 -16.99
C PRO A 276 11.39 4.53 -16.16
N VAL A 277 11.78 3.52 -15.37
CA VAL A 277 13.07 3.46 -14.65
C VAL A 277 14.24 3.63 -15.60
#